data_AF-A0AAV7RG63-F1
#
_entry.id   AF-A0AAV7RG63-F1
#
_cell.length_a   1.000
_cell.length_b   1.000
_cell.length_c   1.000
_cell.angle_alpha   90.00
_cell.angle_beta   90.00
_cell.angle_gamma   90.00
#
_symmetry.space_group_name_H-M   'P 1'
#
loop_
_entity.id
_entity.type
_entity.pdbx_description
1 polymer ?
#
loop_
_entity_poly.entity_id
_entity_poly.type
_entity_poly.pdbx_seq_one_letter_code
_entity_poly.pdbx_strand_id
1 'polypeptide(L)'
;MPGGEPGHKSTGKLARQLLFSEALQHKRSTSPIVGPNISLTPAQPPTMSDKEQPTTIERIIQEITAVSRWIEGMDASISSLTLETKSMRSDIAGFQSKVAGLEHCMGTLETHVATVQDSNQDLLYLLSKITDLKDRSRRDNIRLFGIPENEEGPDVQVFPGSILPKLTSLPFDPPLEFQRAHRVGPKRPDGASRPT
;
A
#
# COMPACT_ATOMS: atom_id res chain seq x y z
N MET A 1 29.09 -13.81 13.29
CA MET A 1 29.35 -13.14 12.00
C MET A 1 28.01 -12.74 11.39
N PRO A 2 27.52 -11.51 11.55
CA PRO A 2 26.48 -10.96 10.69
C PRO A 2 27.12 -10.01 9.67
N GLY A 3 26.82 -10.19 8.40
CA GLY A 3 27.23 -9.29 7.33
C GLY A 3 26.18 -9.32 6.23
N GLY A 4 25.69 -8.14 5.83
CA GLY A 4 24.73 -8.01 4.74
C GLY A 4 23.88 -6.74 4.81
N GLU A 5 24.54 -5.59 4.76
CA GLU A 5 23.95 -4.27 4.45
C GLU A 5 24.23 -3.95 2.96
N PRO A 6 23.80 -2.81 2.38
CA PRO A 6 22.45 -2.47 1.93
C PRO A 6 22.40 -2.14 0.41
N GLY A 7 21.19 -1.98 -0.12
CA GLY A 7 20.95 -1.34 -1.41
C GLY A 7 20.16 -0.05 -1.22
N HIS A 8 20.61 1.05 -1.84
CA HIS A 8 19.76 1.88 -2.70
C HIS A 8 20.62 2.92 -3.44
N LYS A 9 20.63 2.78 -4.78
CA LYS A 9 21.26 3.70 -5.72
C LYS A 9 20.28 4.82 -6.08
N SER A 10 20.80 6.05 -6.10
CA SER A 10 20.77 7.02 -7.22
C SER A 10 19.41 7.32 -7.87
N THR A 11 18.94 8.56 -7.91
CA THR A 11 19.53 9.59 -8.77
C THR A 11 19.03 10.98 -8.37
N GLY A 12 19.98 11.89 -8.17
CA GLY A 12 19.74 13.31 -8.07
C GLY A 12 20.08 14.02 -9.38
N LYS A 13 19.38 15.12 -9.63
CA LYS A 13 19.91 16.42 -10.07
C LYS A 13 18.72 17.34 -10.35
N LEU A 14 18.66 18.48 -9.67
CA LEU A 14 18.64 19.81 -10.30
C LEU A 14 18.92 20.86 -9.21
N ALA A 15 19.87 21.73 -9.51
CA ALA A 15 20.54 22.64 -8.60
C ALA A 15 19.86 24.01 -8.49
N ARG A 16 20.03 24.70 -7.34
CA ARG A 16 20.57 26.08 -7.19
C ARG A 16 20.42 26.53 -5.72
N GLN A 17 21.51 26.72 -4.95
CA GLN A 17 22.33 27.97 -4.86
C GLN A 17 21.55 29.03 -4.04
N LEU A 18 21.93 29.48 -2.84
CA LEU A 18 23.14 30.23 -2.44
C LEU A 18 23.25 30.21 -0.88
N LEU A 19 24.30 29.62 -0.31
CA LEU A 19 25.49 30.28 0.30
C LEU A 19 25.23 31.12 1.55
N PHE A 20 25.51 30.53 2.72
CA PHE A 20 25.88 31.26 3.93
C PHE A 20 27.11 30.57 4.56
N SER A 21 28.27 31.21 4.46
CA SER A 21 29.52 30.90 5.19
C SER A 21 30.24 32.24 5.36
N GLU A 22 30.25 32.79 6.57
CA GLU A 22 31.32 32.63 7.56
C GLU A 22 32.61 33.37 7.16
N ALA A 23 32.97 34.43 7.90
CA ALA A 23 34.35 34.71 8.28
C ALA A 23 34.46 35.85 9.31
N LEU A 24 35.23 35.52 10.34
CA LEU A 24 35.68 36.31 11.48
C LEU A 24 36.71 37.41 11.11
N GLN A 25 36.88 38.39 12.01
CA GLN A 25 38.13 38.76 12.71
C GLN A 25 38.37 40.28 12.85
N HIS A 26 38.53 40.70 14.10
CA HIS A 26 39.26 41.91 14.50
C HIS A 26 40.77 41.77 14.21
N LYS A 27 41.42 42.86 13.73
CA LYS A 27 42.62 43.46 14.35
C LYS A 27 43.10 44.76 13.64
N ARG A 28 43.38 45.75 14.52
CA ARG A 28 44.11 47.05 14.47
C ARG A 28 45.03 47.41 13.29
N SER A 29 45.09 48.72 12.97
CA SER A 29 46.30 49.43 12.49
C SER A 29 46.23 50.96 12.76
N THR A 30 47.40 51.62 12.81
CA THR A 30 47.75 52.94 13.40
C THR A 30 48.21 54.02 12.38
N SER A 31 47.79 55.27 12.62
CA SER A 31 48.47 56.61 12.48
C SER A 31 48.87 57.17 11.09
N PRO A 32 48.79 58.52 10.81
CA PRO A 32 49.72 59.53 11.38
C PRO A 32 49.15 60.94 11.72
N ILE A 33 50.08 61.80 12.17
CA ILE A 33 50.02 63.12 12.84
C ILE A 33 49.71 64.31 11.91
N VAL A 34 48.89 65.29 12.36
CA VAL A 34 49.02 66.73 12.06
C VAL A 34 48.57 67.55 13.29
N GLY A 35 49.37 68.56 13.64
CA GLY A 35 49.20 69.50 14.76
C GLY A 35 48.17 70.62 14.52
N PRO A 36 48.18 71.68 15.36
CA PRO A 36 46.98 72.27 15.93
C PRO A 36 46.42 73.42 15.10
N ASN A 37 45.10 73.52 14.99
CA ASN A 37 44.45 74.79 14.66
C ASN A 37 43.65 75.27 15.87
N ILE A 38 44.28 76.19 16.60
CA ILE A 38 43.68 76.95 17.69
C ILE A 38 42.97 78.13 17.03
N SER A 39 41.67 78.01 16.80
CA SER A 39 40.81 79.18 16.61
C SER A 39 40.16 79.54 17.94
N LEU A 40 40.55 80.71 18.45
CA LEU A 40 40.05 81.34 19.66
C LEU A 40 38.62 81.88 19.44
N THR A 41 37.67 81.37 20.27
CA THR A 41 36.51 82.08 20.88
C THR A 41 35.38 82.62 19.96
N PRO A 42 34.12 82.79 20.43
CA PRO A 42 33.71 83.15 21.80
C PRO A 42 32.73 82.20 22.50
N ALA A 43 32.67 82.35 23.82
CA ALA A 43 31.84 81.62 24.77
C ALA A 43 30.36 81.56 24.35
N GLN A 44 29.83 80.35 24.21
CA GLN A 44 28.40 80.10 24.31
C GLN A 44 28.04 79.86 25.80
N PRO A 45 26.99 80.52 26.32
CA PRO A 45 26.55 80.39 27.71
C PRO A 45 26.09 78.95 28.01
N PRO A 46 26.02 78.54 29.29
CA PRO A 46 25.60 77.18 29.66
C PRO A 46 24.20 76.91 29.09
N THR A 47 24.10 76.07 28.06
CA THR A 47 22.84 75.48 27.66
C THR A 47 22.48 74.45 28.72
N MET A 48 21.59 74.90 29.61
CA MET A 48 20.85 74.06 30.52
C MET A 48 20.27 72.89 29.74
N SER A 49 20.60 71.69 30.21
CA SER A 49 19.93 70.45 29.85
C SER A 49 18.54 70.48 30.49
N ASP A 50 17.63 71.28 29.93
CA ASP A 50 16.21 71.11 30.15
C ASP A 50 15.78 69.94 29.28
N LYS A 51 15.68 68.75 29.90
CA LYS A 51 14.80 67.71 29.38
C LYS A 51 13.38 68.25 29.52
N GLU A 52 12.96 69.07 28.55
CA GLU A 52 11.57 69.51 28.42
C GLU A 52 10.70 68.26 28.46
N GLN A 53 9.89 68.13 29.51
CA GLN A 53 8.89 67.07 29.55
C GLN A 53 7.89 67.35 28.44
N PRO A 54 7.50 66.33 27.65
CA PRO A 54 6.60 66.52 26.53
C PRO A 54 5.31 67.16 27.01
N THR A 55 4.86 68.17 26.27
CA THR A 55 3.58 68.81 26.56
C THR A 55 2.45 67.76 26.52
N THR A 56 1.34 67.99 27.21
CA THR A 56 0.23 67.02 27.25
C THR A 56 -0.25 66.60 25.86
N ILE A 57 -0.18 67.51 24.89
CA ILE A 57 -0.53 67.27 23.49
C ILE A 57 0.48 66.32 22.82
N GLU A 58 1.79 66.53 23.02
CA GLU A 58 2.83 65.65 22.48
C GLU A 58 2.72 64.21 22.99
N ARG A 59 2.37 64.03 24.27
CA ARG A 59 2.13 62.70 24.85
C ARG A 59 0.95 61.99 24.17
N ILE A 60 -0.16 62.69 23.96
CA ILE A 60 -1.33 62.15 23.26
C ILE A 60 -0.98 61.77 21.81
N ILE A 61 -0.21 62.60 21.11
CA ILE A 61 0.25 62.30 19.75
C ILE A 61 1.11 61.02 19.74
N GLN A 62 2.04 60.87 20.68
CA GLN A 62 2.87 59.67 20.80
C GLN A 62 2.03 58.42 21.03
N GLU A 63 1.04 58.46 21.93
CA GLU A 63 0.11 57.36 22.18
C GLU A 63 -0.73 57.01 20.94
N ILE A 64 -1.26 58.01 20.22
CA ILE A 64 -1.99 57.78 18.96
C ILE A 64 -1.07 57.11 17.92
N THR A 65 0.17 57.58 17.76
CA THR A 65 1.10 56.93 16.81
C THR A 65 1.44 55.50 17.21
N ALA A 66 1.48 55.20 18.51
CA ALA A 66 1.70 53.83 18.99
C ALA A 66 0.49 52.93 18.68
N VAL A 67 -0.72 53.43 18.88
CA VAL A 67 -1.96 52.71 18.52
C VAL A 67 -2.04 52.49 17.00
N SER A 68 -1.71 53.49 16.17
CA SER A 68 -1.71 53.33 14.71
C SER A 68 -0.76 52.22 14.25
N ARG A 69 0.47 52.18 14.79
CA ARG A 69 1.43 51.09 14.48
C ARG A 69 0.90 49.71 14.91
N TRP A 70 0.19 49.64 16.04
CA TRP A 70 -0.42 48.39 16.48
C TRP A 70 -1.56 47.94 15.56
N ILE A 71 -2.40 48.87 15.09
CA ILE A 71 -3.45 48.60 14.11
C ILE A 71 -2.85 48.08 12.79
N GLU A 72 -1.77 48.69 12.30
CA GLU A 72 -1.06 48.22 11.11
C GLU A 72 -0.49 46.80 11.31
N GLY A 73 0.08 46.51 12.48
CA GLY A 73 0.56 45.16 12.82
C GLY A 73 -0.57 44.12 12.91
N MET A 74 -1.74 44.51 13.41
CA MET A 74 -2.93 43.66 13.40
C MET A 74 -3.44 43.40 11.98
N ASP A 75 -3.48 44.42 11.12
CA ASP A 75 -3.94 44.28 9.75
C ASP A 75 -3.05 43.31 8.96
N ALA A 76 -1.73 43.40 9.15
CA ALA A 76 -0.78 42.43 8.61
C ALA A 76 -1.03 41.00 9.14
N SER A 77 -1.30 40.85 10.43
CA SER A 77 -1.59 39.54 11.06
C SER A 77 -2.90 38.94 10.55
N ILE A 78 -3.95 39.75 10.44
CA ILE A 78 -5.27 39.36 9.89
C ILE A 78 -5.12 38.95 8.42
N SER A 79 -4.32 39.69 7.65
CA SER A 79 -4.03 39.36 6.26
C SER A 79 -3.33 38.01 6.12
N SER A 80 -2.34 37.72 6.98
CA SER A 80 -1.68 36.41 7.03
C SER A 80 -2.64 35.27 7.35
N LEU A 81 -3.44 35.41 8.42
CA LEU A 81 -4.44 34.41 8.80
C LEU A 81 -5.49 34.19 7.71
N THR A 82 -5.86 35.24 6.98
CA THR A 82 -6.78 35.15 5.84
C THR A 82 -6.19 34.30 4.72
N LEU A 83 -4.90 34.43 4.43
CA LEU A 83 -4.20 33.61 3.44
C LEU A 83 -4.09 32.15 3.88
N GLU A 84 -3.70 31.90 5.13
CA GLU A 84 -3.65 30.54 5.70
C GLU A 84 -5.02 29.87 5.66
N THR A 85 -6.09 30.60 6.01
CA THR A 85 -7.48 30.10 5.94
C THR A 85 -7.89 29.73 4.52
N LYS A 86 -7.48 30.51 3.51
CA LYS A 86 -7.71 30.19 2.10
C LYS A 86 -6.94 28.95 1.67
N SER A 87 -5.68 28.81 2.11
CA SER A 87 -4.87 27.61 1.84
C SER A 87 -5.52 26.36 2.44
N MET A 88 -5.88 26.40 3.73
CA MET A 88 -6.55 25.28 4.40
C MET A 88 -7.86 24.89 3.72
N ARG A 89 -8.65 25.88 3.25
CA ARG A 89 -9.87 25.61 2.49
C ARG A 89 -9.58 24.86 1.19
N SER A 90 -8.51 25.25 0.48
CA SER A 90 -8.07 24.56 -0.73
C SER A 90 -7.66 23.12 -0.44
N ASP A 91 -6.90 22.90 0.63
CA ASP A 91 -6.45 21.56 1.04
C ASP A 91 -7.64 20.67 1.43
N ILE A 92 -8.60 21.22 2.18
CA ILE A 92 -9.84 20.52 2.54
C ILE A 92 -10.63 20.11 1.29
N ALA A 93 -10.77 21.00 0.30
CA ALA A 93 -11.43 20.66 -0.95
C ALA A 93 -10.68 19.54 -1.70
N GLY A 94 -9.35 19.57 -1.67
CA GLY A 94 -8.50 18.50 -2.21
C GLY A 94 -8.72 17.16 -1.50
N PHE A 95 -8.81 17.16 -0.17
CA PHE A 95 -9.09 15.95 0.61
C PHE A 95 -10.49 15.42 0.36
N GLN A 96 -11.50 16.28 0.29
CA GLN A 96 -12.87 15.88 -0.05
C GLN A 96 -12.95 15.16 -1.39
N SER A 97 -12.25 15.68 -2.41
CA SER A 97 -12.16 15.02 -3.72
C SER A 97 -11.49 13.65 -3.65
N LYS A 98 -10.38 13.53 -2.91
CA LYS A 98 -9.70 12.24 -2.70
C LYS A 98 -10.59 11.24 -1.97
N VAL A 99 -11.31 11.67 -0.94
CA VAL A 99 -12.25 10.82 -0.19
C VAL A 99 -13.36 10.31 -1.10
N ALA A 100 -13.99 11.18 -1.90
CA ALA A 100 -15.01 10.77 -2.86
C ALA A 100 -14.47 9.74 -3.89
N GLY A 101 -13.23 9.93 -4.35
CA GLY A 101 -12.57 8.95 -5.23
C GLY A 101 -12.32 7.60 -4.56
N LEU A 102 -11.92 7.59 -3.28
CA LEU A 102 -11.73 6.38 -2.51
C LEU A 102 -13.05 5.64 -2.25
N GLU A 103 -14.11 6.37 -1.90
CA GLU A 103 -15.46 5.81 -1.71
C GLU A 103 -15.96 5.13 -2.99
N HIS A 104 -15.74 5.77 -4.16
CA HIS A 104 -16.10 5.18 -5.44
C HIS A 104 -15.30 3.90 -5.76
N CYS A 105 -13.98 3.92 -5.52
CA CYS A 105 -13.11 2.76 -5.71
C CYS A 105 -13.51 1.60 -4.78
N MET A 106 -13.81 1.91 -3.52
CA MET A 106 -14.27 0.94 -2.54
C MET A 106 -15.59 0.29 -2.97
N GLY A 107 -16.59 1.08 -3.40
CA GLY A 107 -17.84 0.53 -3.91
C GLY A 107 -17.65 -0.35 -5.15
N THR A 108 -16.73 0.01 -6.05
CA THR A 108 -16.38 -0.84 -7.20
C THR A 108 -15.70 -2.14 -6.77
N LEU A 109 -14.83 -2.09 -5.76
CA LEU A 109 -14.17 -3.28 -5.24
C LEU A 109 -15.16 -4.21 -4.54
N GLU A 110 -16.13 -3.68 -3.80
CA GLU A 110 -17.20 -4.45 -3.18
C GLU A 110 -18.05 -5.21 -4.21
N THR A 111 -18.42 -4.57 -5.33
CA THR A 111 -19.16 -5.26 -6.41
C THR A 111 -18.33 -6.35 -7.09
N HIS A 112 -17.03 -6.12 -7.27
CA HIS A 112 -16.12 -7.13 -7.80
C HIS A 112 -15.99 -8.33 -6.85
N VAL A 113 -15.86 -8.09 -5.54
CA VAL A 113 -15.80 -9.16 -4.53
C VAL A 113 -17.09 -9.98 -4.55
N ALA A 114 -18.26 -9.33 -4.60
CA ALA A 114 -19.54 -10.02 -4.69
C ALA A 114 -19.62 -10.91 -5.95
N THR A 115 -19.21 -10.39 -7.11
CA THR A 115 -19.21 -11.13 -8.38
C THR A 115 -18.28 -12.36 -8.32
N VAL A 116 -17.09 -12.20 -7.74
CA VAL A 116 -16.14 -13.31 -7.55
C VAL A 116 -16.69 -14.36 -6.59
N GLN A 117 -17.39 -13.93 -5.53
CA GLN A 117 -18.01 -14.85 -4.59
C GLN A 117 -19.13 -15.66 -5.24
N ASP A 118 -19.99 -15.04 -6.05
CA ASP A 118 -21.06 -15.71 -6.78
C ASP A 118 -20.50 -16.74 -7.78
N SER A 119 -19.52 -16.33 -8.58
CA SER A 119 -18.85 -17.26 -9.52
C SER A 119 -18.18 -18.44 -8.82
N ASN A 120 -17.59 -18.24 -7.64
CA ASN A 120 -17.05 -19.35 -6.84
C ASN A 120 -18.13 -20.31 -6.35
N GLN A 121 -19.31 -19.80 -5.98
CA GLN A 121 -20.44 -20.66 -5.61
C GLN A 121 -20.93 -21.48 -6.81
N ASP A 122 -21.02 -20.87 -7.99
CA ASP A 122 -21.36 -21.57 -9.22
C ASP A 122 -20.35 -22.67 -9.54
N LEU A 123 -19.05 -22.40 -9.39
CA LEU A 123 -18.01 -23.40 -9.58
C LEU A 123 -18.16 -24.58 -8.62
N LEU A 124 -18.42 -24.33 -7.33
CA LEU A 124 -18.65 -25.39 -6.35
C LEU A 124 -19.88 -26.24 -6.69
N TYR A 125 -20.96 -25.58 -7.13
CA TYR A 125 -22.18 -26.26 -7.58
C TYR A 125 -21.90 -27.16 -8.79
N LEU A 126 -21.20 -26.63 -9.81
CA LEU A 126 -20.84 -27.37 -11.01
C LEU A 126 -19.91 -28.55 -10.69
N LEU A 127 -18.95 -28.38 -9.78
CA LEU A 127 -18.06 -29.45 -9.33
C LEU A 127 -18.83 -30.57 -8.61
N SER A 128 -19.80 -30.22 -7.77
CA SER A 128 -20.71 -31.18 -7.15
C SER A 128 -21.50 -31.95 -8.22
N LYS A 129 -22.02 -31.24 -9.23
CA LYS A 129 -22.79 -31.85 -10.32
C LYS A 129 -21.92 -32.80 -11.17
N ILE A 130 -20.70 -32.40 -11.48
CA ILE A 130 -19.74 -33.24 -12.22
C ILE A 130 -19.40 -34.50 -11.42
N THR A 131 -19.21 -34.38 -10.12
CA THR A 131 -18.94 -35.53 -9.23
C THR A 131 -20.12 -36.50 -9.26
N ASP A 132 -21.35 -36.01 -9.07
CA ASP A 132 -22.57 -36.84 -9.15
C ASP A 132 -22.72 -37.54 -10.50
N LEU A 133 -22.43 -36.85 -11.61
CA LEU A 133 -22.47 -37.44 -12.95
C LEU A 133 -21.39 -38.51 -13.13
N LYS A 134 -20.17 -38.27 -12.64
CA LYS A 134 -19.06 -39.23 -12.71
C LYS A 134 -19.37 -40.49 -11.90
N ASP A 135 -19.95 -40.32 -10.73
CA ASP A 135 -20.33 -41.42 -9.84
C ASP A 135 -21.47 -42.23 -10.44
N ARG A 136 -22.50 -41.59 -10.99
CA ARG A 136 -23.57 -42.28 -11.73
C ARG A 136 -23.06 -43.01 -12.96
N SER A 137 -22.16 -42.38 -13.72
CA SER A 137 -21.55 -43.00 -14.90
C SER A 137 -20.71 -44.24 -14.56
N ARG A 138 -20.21 -44.36 -13.34
CA ARG A 138 -19.38 -45.48 -12.88
C ARG A 138 -20.08 -46.41 -11.90
N ARG A 139 -21.33 -46.13 -11.55
CA ARG A 139 -22.10 -46.85 -10.52
C ARG A 139 -22.19 -48.34 -10.82
N ASP A 140 -22.36 -48.69 -12.08
CA ASP A 140 -22.54 -50.07 -12.52
C ASP A 140 -21.20 -50.76 -12.85
N ASN A 141 -20.08 -50.06 -12.66
CA ASN A 141 -18.75 -50.59 -12.92
C ASN A 141 -18.14 -51.19 -11.64
N ILE A 142 -17.84 -52.49 -11.67
CA ILE A 142 -17.13 -53.19 -10.59
C ILE A 142 -15.66 -53.38 -11.00
N ARG A 143 -14.73 -53.19 -10.05
CA ARG A 143 -13.30 -53.49 -10.24
C ARG A 143 -12.88 -54.65 -9.36
N LEU A 144 -12.39 -55.71 -9.99
CA LEU A 144 -11.77 -56.84 -9.31
C LEU A 144 -10.26 -56.63 -9.25
N PHE A 145 -9.66 -56.77 -8.07
CA PHE A 145 -8.22 -56.63 -7.85
C PHE A 145 -7.62 -57.97 -7.44
N GLY A 146 -6.35 -58.19 -7.81
CA GLY A 146 -5.60 -59.38 -7.38
C GLY A 146 -5.76 -60.61 -8.28
N ILE A 147 -6.39 -60.48 -9.46
CA ILE A 147 -6.49 -61.57 -10.43
C ILE A 147 -5.18 -61.66 -11.24
N PRO A 148 -4.42 -62.77 -11.14
CA PRO A 148 -3.20 -62.99 -11.91
C PRO A 148 -3.47 -62.92 -13.43
N GLU A 149 -2.48 -62.52 -14.21
CA GLU A 149 -2.64 -62.47 -15.67
C GLU A 149 -2.81 -63.87 -16.25
N ASN A 150 -3.67 -63.99 -17.28
CA ASN A 150 -4.01 -65.22 -17.99
C ASN A 150 -4.91 -66.23 -17.21
N GLU A 151 -5.30 -65.96 -15.96
CA GLU A 151 -6.30 -66.80 -15.26
C GLU A 151 -7.72 -66.65 -15.82
N GLU A 152 -7.97 -65.59 -16.58
CA GLU A 152 -9.27 -65.31 -17.20
C GLU A 152 -9.60 -66.25 -18.37
N GLY A 153 -8.60 -66.96 -18.90
CA GLY A 153 -8.74 -67.71 -20.13
C GLY A 153 -8.77 -66.81 -21.38
N PRO A 154 -9.24 -67.34 -22.53
CA PRO A 154 -9.19 -66.64 -23.81
C PRO A 154 -10.22 -65.51 -23.95
N ASP A 155 -11.31 -65.53 -23.16
CA ASP A 155 -12.37 -64.51 -23.21
C ASP A 155 -12.63 -63.88 -21.84
N VAL A 156 -12.17 -62.63 -21.69
CA VAL A 156 -12.31 -61.83 -20.48
C VAL A 156 -13.78 -61.47 -20.20
N GLN A 157 -14.67 -61.49 -21.20
CA GLN A 157 -16.10 -61.16 -21.01
C GLN A 157 -16.86 -62.24 -20.23
N VAL A 158 -16.47 -63.50 -20.38
CA VAL A 158 -17.15 -64.64 -19.75
C VAL A 158 -16.64 -64.90 -18.33
N PHE A 159 -15.37 -64.58 -18.06
CA PHE A 159 -14.72 -64.85 -16.78
C PHE A 159 -15.49 -64.31 -15.54
N PRO A 160 -16.01 -63.06 -15.51
CA PRO A 160 -16.78 -62.51 -14.39
C PRO A 160 -17.97 -63.39 -13.96
N GLY A 161 -18.69 -63.99 -14.91
CA GLY A 161 -19.82 -64.87 -14.63
C GLY A 161 -19.43 -66.14 -13.90
N SER A 162 -18.17 -66.58 -14.01
CA SER A 162 -17.66 -67.77 -13.34
C SER A 162 -17.04 -67.48 -11.96
N ILE A 163 -16.47 -66.30 -11.76
CA ILE A 163 -15.72 -65.94 -10.54
C ILE A 163 -16.61 -65.27 -9.49
N LEU A 164 -17.58 -64.44 -9.90
CA LEU A 164 -18.45 -63.71 -8.96
C LEU A 164 -19.32 -64.64 -8.10
N PRO A 165 -19.96 -65.70 -8.64
CA PRO A 165 -20.71 -66.65 -7.80
C PRO A 165 -19.80 -67.36 -6.78
N LYS A 166 -18.56 -67.69 -7.17
CA LYS A 166 -17.58 -68.33 -6.28
C LYS A 166 -17.13 -67.40 -5.15
N LEU A 167 -16.94 -66.11 -5.43
CA LEU A 167 -16.50 -65.13 -4.44
C LEU A 167 -17.63 -64.73 -3.48
N THR A 168 -18.85 -64.60 -3.98
CA THR A 168 -19.98 -64.06 -3.21
C THR A 168 -20.82 -65.13 -2.52
N SER A 169 -20.66 -66.40 -2.90
CA SER A 169 -21.49 -67.52 -2.42
C SER A 169 -23.00 -67.28 -2.58
N LEU A 170 -23.37 -66.43 -3.55
CA LEU A 170 -24.75 -66.05 -3.84
C LEU A 170 -25.19 -66.67 -5.17
N PRO A 171 -26.38 -67.31 -5.22
CA PRO A 171 -26.98 -67.71 -6.48
C PRO A 171 -27.51 -66.47 -7.20
N PHE A 172 -27.05 -66.25 -8.44
CA PHE A 172 -27.61 -65.22 -9.31
C PHE A 172 -28.63 -65.88 -10.24
N ASP A 173 -29.92 -65.58 -10.01
CA ASP A 173 -31.03 -65.99 -10.86
C ASP A 173 -31.94 -64.77 -11.11
N PRO A 174 -31.99 -64.22 -12.34
CA PRO A 174 -31.32 -64.68 -13.57
C PRO A 174 -29.78 -64.49 -13.53
N PRO A 175 -29.04 -65.15 -14.46
CA PRO A 175 -27.59 -64.99 -14.57
C PRO A 175 -27.19 -63.53 -14.77
N LEU A 176 -26.05 -63.14 -14.20
CA LEU A 176 -25.52 -61.78 -14.37
C LEU A 176 -25.21 -61.50 -15.85
N GLU A 177 -25.77 -60.40 -16.35
CA GLU A 177 -25.46 -59.87 -17.67
C GLU A 177 -24.39 -58.78 -17.57
N PHE A 178 -23.38 -58.85 -18.44
CA PHE A 178 -22.29 -57.89 -18.47
C PHE A 178 -22.32 -57.12 -19.79
N GLN A 179 -22.38 -55.80 -19.72
CA GLN A 179 -22.27 -54.96 -20.91
C GLN A 179 -20.84 -54.96 -21.47
N ARG A 180 -19.84 -54.99 -20.59
CA ARG A 180 -18.41 -55.02 -20.95
C ARG A 180 -17.55 -55.46 -19.76
N ALA A 181 -16.58 -56.33 -20.00
CA ALA A 181 -15.49 -56.65 -19.10
C ALA A 181 -14.15 -56.54 -19.83
N HIS A 182 -13.16 -55.95 -19.17
CA HIS A 182 -11.81 -55.80 -19.72
C HIS A 182 -10.81 -55.55 -18.58
N ARG A 183 -9.54 -55.91 -18.81
CA ARG A 183 -8.45 -55.46 -17.94
C ARG A 183 -8.19 -53.98 -18.11
N VAL A 184 -7.84 -53.32 -17.01
CA VAL A 184 -7.48 -51.90 -16.98
C VAL A 184 -5.98 -51.78 -16.75
N GLY A 185 -5.29 -51.02 -17.61
CA GLY A 185 -3.85 -50.80 -17.55
C GLY A 185 -3.06 -51.63 -18.56
N PRO A 186 -1.77 -51.33 -18.75
CA PRO A 186 -0.89 -52.08 -19.64
C PRO A 186 -0.67 -53.51 -19.14
N LYS A 187 -0.47 -54.45 -20.06
CA LYS A 187 -0.09 -55.82 -19.71
C LYS A 187 1.20 -55.79 -18.91
N ARG A 188 1.20 -56.48 -17.78
CA ARG A 188 2.35 -56.49 -16.88
C ARG A 188 3.43 -57.41 -17.46
N PRO A 189 4.71 -57.00 -17.43
CA PRO A 189 5.79 -57.95 -17.64
C PRO A 189 5.81 -58.98 -16.51
N ASP A 190 6.07 -60.25 -16.86
CA ASP A 190 6.07 -61.36 -15.92
C ASP A 190 6.94 -61.04 -14.69
N GLY A 191 6.34 -61.07 -13.50
CA GLY A 191 7.04 -60.91 -12.21
C GLY A 191 7.11 -59.50 -11.61
N ALA A 192 6.54 -58.46 -12.22
CA ALA A 192 6.54 -57.12 -11.59
C ALA A 192 5.61 -57.04 -10.35
N SER A 193 5.95 -56.21 -9.35
CA SER A 193 5.20 -56.02 -8.09
C SER A 193 4.14 -54.89 -8.16
N ARG A 194 3.13 -54.93 -7.27
CA ARG A 194 1.84 -54.19 -7.36
C ARG A 194 2.05 -52.67 -7.41
N PRO A 195 1.38 -51.91 -8.28
CA PRO A 195 1.30 -50.46 -8.11
C PRO A 195 0.47 -50.18 -6.86
N THR A 196 1.09 -49.52 -5.89
CA THR A 196 0.45 -49.00 -4.67
C THR A 196 -0.64 -48.00 -5.00
#